data_AF-A0A957ZUP6-F1
#
_entry.id   AF-A0A957ZUP6-F1
#
_cell.length_a   1.000
_cell.length_b   1.000
_cell.length_c   1.000
_cell.angle_alpha   90.00
_cell.angle_beta   90.00
_cell.angle_gamma   90.00
#
_symmetry.space_group_name_H-M   'P 1'
#
loop_
_entity.id
_entity.type
_entity.pdbx_description
1 polymer ?
#
loop_
_entity_poly.entity_id
_entity_poly.type
_entity_poly.pdbx_seq_one_letter_code
_entity_poly.pdbx_strand_id
1 'polypeptide(L)' 'VDFHDDFPGRHAAPYAPADGALELQLLVDRASLELFTGDGRLSMTECIFPRGPLHTLEIVSNDAPVTITQLRIVALAPRA' A
#
# COMPACT_ATOMS: atom_id res chain seq x y z
N VAL A 1 12.19 12.96 -21.13
CA VAL A 1 11.11 13.64 -20.40
C VAL A 1 11.25 13.18 -18.97
N ASP A 2 11.55 14.12 -18.08
CA ASP A 2 11.73 13.82 -16.66
C ASP A 2 10.39 13.90 -15.93
N PHE A 3 10.32 13.38 -14.70
CA PHE A 3 9.12 13.48 -13.87
C PHE A 3 8.87 14.92 -13.43
N HIS A 4 7.61 15.21 -13.09
CA HIS A 4 7.28 16.44 -12.37
C HIS A 4 7.98 16.46 -11.01
N ASP A 5 8.38 17.64 -10.53
CA ASP A 5 9.13 17.78 -9.27
C ASP A 5 8.37 17.25 -8.05
N ASP A 6 7.04 17.30 -8.08
CA ASP A 6 6.15 16.76 -7.03
C ASP A 6 5.88 15.26 -7.13
N PHE A 7 6.36 14.58 -8.18
CA PHE A 7 6.17 13.14 -8.33
C PHE A 7 6.77 12.34 -7.15
N PRO A 8 8.03 12.58 -6.71
CA PRO A 8 8.51 11.99 -5.47
C PRO A 8 7.86 12.67 -4.26
N GLY A 9 6.89 12.00 -3.66
CA GLY A 9 6.15 12.53 -2.52
C GLY A 9 5.87 11.51 -1.43
N ARG A 10 5.47 12.01 -0.25
CA ARG A 10 4.81 11.22 0.79
C ARG A 10 3.38 11.69 0.88
N HIS A 11 2.44 10.80 0.58
CA HIS A 11 1.02 11.07 0.73
C HIS A 11 0.51 10.41 2.01
N ALA A 12 -0.36 11.12 2.72
CA ALA A 12 -0.91 10.69 3.99
C ALA A 12 -2.37 11.13 4.10
N ALA A 13 -3.16 10.32 4.80
CA ALA A 13 -4.55 10.63 5.11
C ALA A 13 -4.82 10.27 6.57
N PRO A 14 -5.63 11.07 7.30
CA PRO A 14 -5.99 10.75 8.67
C PRO A 14 -6.88 9.50 8.69
N TYR A 15 -6.54 8.53 9.53
CA TYR A 15 -7.34 7.34 9.73
C TYR A 15 -7.31 6.91 11.20
N ALA A 16 -8.49 6.72 11.77
CA ALA A 16 -8.67 6.22 13.13
C ALA A 16 -9.36 4.84 13.06
N PRO A 17 -8.64 3.75 13.37
CA PRO A 17 -9.25 2.42 13.37
C PRO A 17 -10.35 2.31 14.44
N ALA A 18 -11.50 1.74 14.08
CA ALA A 18 -12.66 1.67 14.98
C ALA A 18 -12.41 0.81 16.23
N ASP A 19 -11.71 -0.31 16.06
CA ASP A 19 -11.48 -1.32 17.12
C ASP A 19 -10.01 -1.42 17.55
N GLY A 20 -9.22 -0.37 17.26
CA GLY A 20 -7.76 -0.37 17.51
C GLY A 20 -6.94 -1.28 16.58
N ALA A 21 -7.60 -2.05 15.71
CA ALA A 21 -6.97 -2.87 14.68
C ALA A 21 -6.98 -2.16 13.31
N LEU A 22 -5.81 -2.00 12.71
CA LEU A 22 -5.66 -1.44 11.37
C LEU A 22 -5.77 -2.57 10.33
N GLU A 23 -6.84 -2.55 9.54
CA GLU A 23 -6.99 -3.43 8.38
C GLU A 23 -6.58 -2.69 7.11
N LEU A 24 -5.64 -3.26 6.36
CA LEU A 24 -5.17 -2.70 5.08
C LEU A 24 -5.29 -3.75 3.98
N GLN A 25 -5.81 -3.33 2.83
CA GLN A 25 -5.72 -4.07 1.59
C GLN A 25 -4.89 -3.27 0.60
N LEU A 26 -3.78 -3.85 0.13
CA LEU A 26 -2.89 -3.23 -0.85
C LEU A 26 -2.95 -4.03 -2.15
N LEU A 27 -3.33 -3.37 -3.24
CA LEU A 27 -3.17 -3.89 -4.59
C LEU A 27 -1.87 -3.33 -5.17
N VAL A 28 -1.09 -4.21 -5.80
CA VAL A 28 0.19 -3.88 -6.41
C VAL A 28 0.20 -4.39 -7.84
N ASP A 29 0.46 -3.50 -8.79
CA ASP A 29 0.68 -3.85 -10.20
C ASP A 29 1.94 -3.13 -10.72
N ARG A 30 2.29 -3.35 -11.99
CA ARG A 30 3.54 -2.88 -12.62
C ARG A 30 3.84 -1.40 -12.41
N ALA A 31 2.80 -0.55 -12.37
CA ALA A 31 2.95 0.90 -12.28
C ALA A 31 1.97 1.58 -11.31
N SER A 32 1.32 0.82 -10.43
CA SER A 32 0.35 1.35 -9.48
C SER A 32 0.37 0.64 -8.13
N LEU A 33 0.02 1.39 -7.10
CA LEU A 33 -0.31 0.91 -5.77
C LEU A 33 -1.69 1.47 -5.39
N GLU A 34 -2.56 0.63 -4.85
CA GLU A 34 -3.87 1.06 -4.36
C GLU A 34 -4.11 0.49 -2.95
N LEU A 35 -4.26 1.39 -1.98
CA LEU A 35 -4.51 1.07 -0.58
C LEU A 35 -5.98 1.30 -0.25
N PHE A 36 -6.61 0.32 0.40
CA PHE A 36 -7.97 0.41 0.91
C PHE A 36 -7.98 0.07 2.40
N THR A 37 -8.81 0.78 3.17
CA THR A 37 -9.04 0.49 4.60
C THR A 37 -10.46 0.87 5.03
N GLY A 38 -10.90 0.31 6.16
CA GLY A 38 -12.19 0.58 6.77
C GLY A 38 -13.35 0.27 5.84
N ASP A 39 -13.33 -0.88 5.18
CA ASP A 39 -14.36 -1.31 4.23
C ASP A 39 -14.55 -0.32 3.06
N GLY A 40 -13.46 0.31 2.61
CA GLY A 40 -13.47 1.29 1.52
C GLY A 40 -13.78 2.73 1.94
N ARG A 41 -13.85 3.02 3.25
CA ARG A 41 -14.00 4.39 3.77
C ARG A 41 -12.82 5.29 3.41
N LEU A 42 -11.64 4.72 3.21
CA LEU A 42 -10.46 5.44 2.75
C LEU A 42 -9.76 4.61 1.67
N SER A 43 -9.47 5.28 0.56
CA SER A 43 -8.68 4.74 -0.54
C SER A 43 -7.54 5.71 -0.90
N MET A 44 -6.36 5.18 -1.15
CA MET A 44 -5.22 5.95 -1.69
C MET A 44 -4.70 5.26 -2.94
N THR A 45 -4.46 6.02 -4.00
CA THR A 45 -3.97 5.52 -5.29
C THR A 45 -2.68 6.24 -5.64
N GLU A 46 -1.64 5.47 -5.95
CA GLU A 46 -0.31 5.98 -6.27
C GLU A 46 0.19 5.39 -7.58
N CYS A 47 0.80 6.22 -8.41
CA CYS A 47 1.53 5.79 -9.60
C CYS A 47 3.01 5.61 -9.24
N ILE A 48 3.60 4.49 -9.66
CA ILE A 48 5.02 4.18 -9.42
C ILE A 48 5.69 3.76 -10.72
N PHE A 49 7.00 3.99 -10.84
CA PHE A 49 7.80 3.52 -11.97
C PHE A 49 9.04 2.75 -11.48
N PRO A 50 8.89 1.49 -11.04
CA PRO A 50 10.00 0.67 -10.59
C PRO A 50 11.03 0.43 -11.71
N ARG A 51 12.32 0.36 -11.34
CA ARG A 51 13.39 0.01 -12.30
C ARG A 51 13.42 -1.47 -12.68
N GLY A 52 12.65 -2.30 -11.98
CA GLY A 52 12.55 -3.75 -12.19
C GLY A 52 11.32 -4.30 -11.47
N PRO A 53 11.01 -5.59 -11.63
CA PRO A 53 9.81 -6.15 -11.02
C PRO A 53 9.92 -6.17 -9.47
N LEU A 54 8.80 -5.97 -8.80
CA LEU A 54 8.70 -6.00 -7.34
C LEU A 54 8.53 -7.45 -6.87
N HIS A 55 9.45 -7.93 -6.03
CA HIS A 55 9.46 -9.32 -5.56
C HIS A 55 9.49 -9.48 -4.04
N THR A 56 9.69 -8.38 -3.32
CA THR A 56 9.92 -8.38 -1.88
C THR A 56 8.87 -7.51 -1.21
N LEU A 57 8.26 -8.05 -0.16
CA LEU A 57 7.47 -7.30 0.80
C LEU A 57 8.23 -7.29 2.13
N GLU A 58 8.42 -6.11 2.69
CA GLU A 58 9.02 -5.92 4.01
C GLU A 58 8.04 -5.11 4.87
N ILE A 59 7.86 -5.53 6.12
CA ILE A 59 7.06 -4.83 7.12
C ILE A 59 8.00 -4.44 8.25
N VAL A 60 8.10 -3.13 8.47
CA VAL A 60 8.99 -2.53 9.46
C VAL A 60 8.20 -1.72 10.48
N SER A 61 8.66 -1.75 11.73
CA SER A 61 8.19 -0.85 12.78
C SER A 61 9.40 -0.23 13.47
N ASN A 62 9.42 1.10 13.59
CA ASN A 62 10.58 1.84 14.08
C ASN A 62 10.52 2.11 15.59
N ASP A 63 9.33 2.36 16.13
CA ASP A 63 9.18 2.92 17.48
C ASP A 63 8.68 1.91 18.51
N ALA A 64 7.78 1.00 18.11
CA ALA A 64 7.17 0.03 19.01
C ALA A 64 6.90 -1.30 18.29
N PRO A 65 6.90 -2.44 19.01
CA PRO A 65 6.48 -3.70 18.43
C PRO A 65 5.05 -3.59 17.87
N VAL A 66 4.84 -4.11 16.66
CA VAL A 66 3.50 -4.28 16.09
C VAL A 66 3.16 -5.76 16.06
N THR A 67 1.90 -6.09 16.32
CA THR A 67 1.40 -7.46 16.17
C THR A 67 0.66 -7.58 14.85
N ILE A 68 1.16 -8.41 13.94
CA ILE A 68 0.45 -8.80 12.73
C ILE A 68 -0.45 -9.98 13.09
N THR A 69 -1.74 -9.72 13.22
CA THR A 69 -2.73 -10.77 13.53
C THR A 69 -3.06 -11.65 12.32
N GLN A 70 -2.98 -11.08 11.11
CA GLN A 70 -3.19 -11.79 9.85
C GLN A 70 -2.41 -11.13 8.71
N LEU A 71 -1.80 -11.94 7.85
CA LEU A 71 -1.23 -11.51 6.58
C LEU A 71 -1.68 -12.47 5.49
N ARG A 72 -2.28 -11.94 4.42
CA ARG A 72 -2.68 -12.71 3.24
C ARG A 72 -2.08 -12.06 2.01
N ILE A 73 -1.34 -12.84 1.23
CA ILE A 73 -0.75 -12.42 -0.03
C ILE A 73 -1.35 -13.30 -1.12
N VAL A 74 -1.93 -12.68 -2.15
CA VAL A 74 -2.60 -13.36 -3.26
C VAL A 74 -2.04 -12.80 -4.56
N ALA A 75 -1.63 -13.69 -5.47
CA ALA A 75 -1.21 -13.28 -6.80
C ALA A 75 -2.43 -12.77 -7.60
N LEU A 76 -2.28 -11.61 -8.22
CA LEU A 76 -3.28 -11.10 -9.16
C LEU A 76 -3.12 -11.82 -10.49
N ALA A 77 -4.12 -12.58 -10.91
CA ALA A 77 -4.18 -13.14 -12.25
C ALA A 77 -4.74 -12.08 -13.20
N PRO A 78 -4.11 -11.80 -14.35
CA PRO A 78 -4.75 -11.04 -15.40
C PRO A 78 -6.05 -11.74 -15.78
N ARG A 79 -7.14 -11.00 -15.94
CA ARG A 79 -8.32 -11.54 -16.63
C ARG A 79 -7.92 -11.83 -18.08
N ALA A 80 -8.23 -13.04 -18.54
CA ALA A 80 -8.07 -13.46 -19.93
C ALA A 80 -9.04 -12.69 -20.84
#